data_AF-A0A931WZ82-F1
#
_entry.id   AF-A0A931WZ82-F1
#
_cell.length_a   1.000
_cell.length_b   1.000
_cell.length_c   1.000
_cell.angle_alpha   90.00
_cell.angle_beta   90.00
_cell.angle_gamma   90.00
#
_symmetry.space_group_name_H-M   'P 1'
#
loop_
_entity.id
_entity.type
_entity.pdbx_description
1 polymer ?
#
loop_
_entity_poly.entity_id
_entity_poly.type
_entity_poly.pdbx_seq_one_letter_code
_entity_poly.pdbx_strand_id
1 'polypeptide(L)'
;MEIGNSVFMQYQKKGDGAFVQLPQRNVDFGGGLERLLAAVENQNDIFQTTLFNSIVRAIELTTGKSYRNNSRLMRIVTDHFVAAAFITASGVAPSNKEQGYILRRLIRRGLDNFYQLEGKEITPILEL
;
A
#
# COMPACT_ATOMS: atom_id res chain seq x y z
N MET A 1 -10.49 13.72 2.32
CA MET A 1 -9.24 12.96 2.09
C MET A 1 -8.09 13.95 2.16
N GLU A 2 -7.09 13.72 3.01
CA GLU A 2 -5.84 14.50 2.99
C GLU A 2 -5.04 14.10 1.74
N ILE A 3 -4.72 15.08 0.88
CA ILE A 3 -4.07 14.86 -0.42
C ILE A 3 -2.56 15.10 -0.35
N GLY A 4 -2.12 16.01 0.53
CA GLY A 4 -0.72 16.24 0.79
C GLY A 4 -0.48 17.08 2.04
N ASN A 5 0.77 17.07 2.48
CA ASN A 5 1.25 17.76 3.67
C ASN A 5 2.55 18.50 3.35
N SER A 6 2.66 19.76 3.80
CA SER A 6 3.86 20.57 3.71
C SER A 6 4.43 20.79 5.11
N VAL A 7 5.58 20.18 5.38
CA VAL A 7 6.30 20.33 6.64
C VAL A 7 7.37 21.40 6.50
N PHE A 8 7.26 22.45 7.30
CA PHE A 8 8.26 23.50 7.38
C PHE A 8 9.30 23.13 8.45
N MET A 9 10.47 22.65 8.01
CA MET A 9 11.55 22.25 8.90
C MET A 9 12.23 23.49 9.48
N GLN A 10 11.85 23.87 10.70
CA GLN A 10 12.35 25.06 11.38
C GLN A 10 13.26 24.75 12.57
N TYR A 11 13.02 23.63 13.27
CA TYR A 11 13.69 23.30 14.51
C TYR A 11 14.20 21.85 14.50
N GLN A 12 15.34 21.62 15.14
CA GLN A 12 15.84 20.30 15.49
C GLN A 12 15.50 19.99 16.95
N LYS A 13 14.80 18.88 17.18
CA LYS A 13 14.60 18.34 18.53
C LYS A 13 15.90 17.69 19.02
N LYS A 14 16.39 18.15 20.17
CA LYS A 14 17.57 17.62 20.87
C LYS A 14 17.15 16.49 21.83
N GLY A 15 18.12 15.68 22.26
CA GLY A 15 17.87 14.51 23.12
C GLY A 15 17.33 14.85 24.51
N ASP A 16 17.59 16.07 24.98
CA ASP A 16 17.06 16.66 26.22
C ASP A 16 15.63 17.22 26.06
N GLY A 17 15.05 17.14 24.85
CA GLY A 17 13.72 17.67 24.53
C GLY A 17 13.69 19.13 24.08
N ALA A 18 14.82 19.84 24.09
CA ALA A 18 14.90 21.21 23.60
C ALA A 18 14.73 21.28 22.07
N PHE A 19 14.22 22.41 21.58
CA PHE A 19 14.09 22.70 20.15
C PHE A 19 15.04 23.83 19.77
N VAL A 20 16.04 23.52 18.95
CA VAL A 20 17.03 24.51 18.48
C VAL A 20 16.72 24.84 17.03
N GLN A 21 16.75 26.13 16.69
CA GLN A 21 16.48 26.57 15.32
C GLN A 21 17.52 26.00 14.35
N LEU A 22 17.06 25.49 13.21
CA LEU A 22 17.95 25.00 12.16
C LEU A 22 18.71 26.16 11.50
N PRO A 23 20.00 25.96 11.15
CA PRO A 23 20.78 26.97 10.44
C PRO A 23 20.23 27.22 9.02
N GLN A 24 19.68 26.18 8.39
CA GLN A 24 18.98 26.25 7.11
C GLN A 24 17.57 25.66 7.27
N ARG A 25 16.56 26.43 6.89
CA ARG A 25 15.15 26.02 6.94
C ARG A 25 14.76 25.46 5.59
N ASN A 26 14.11 24.30 5.59
CA ASN A 26 13.70 23.61 4.38
C ASN A 26 12.18 23.36 4.40
N VAL A 27 11.62 23.04 3.24
CA VAL A 27 10.24 22.58 3.09
C VAL A 27 10.30 21.13 2.61
N ASP A 28 9.58 20.26 3.31
CA ASP A 28 9.36 18.88 2.89
C ASP A 28 7.89 18.70 2.52
N PHE A 29 7.61 18.30 1.28
CA PHE A 29 6.26 18.08 0.79
C PHE A 29 6.04 16.61 0.48
N GLY A 30 5.00 16.03 1.08
CA GLY A 30 4.53 14.69 0.79
C GLY A 30 3.08 14.72 0.31
N GLY A 31 2.86 14.36 -0.96
CA GLY A 31 1.53 14.14 -1.53
C GLY A 31 1.38 12.70 -1.98
N GLY A 32 0.47 11.94 -1.36
CA GLY A 32 0.29 10.52 -1.70
C GLY A 32 -0.28 10.35 -3.10
N LEU A 33 0.46 9.69 -3.99
CA LEU A 33 0.10 9.53 -5.40
C LEU A 33 -1.29 8.89 -5.58
N GLU A 34 -1.59 7.87 -4.79
CA GLU A 34 -2.85 7.12 -4.84
C GLU A 34 -4.04 8.02 -4.51
N ARG A 35 -3.86 8.95 -3.56
CA ARG A 35 -4.89 9.90 -3.15
C ARG A 35 -5.02 11.07 -4.12
N LEU A 36 -3.91 11.54 -4.67
CA LEU A 36 -3.90 12.52 -5.76
C LEU A 36 -4.65 11.98 -6.97
N LEU A 37 -4.37 10.74 -7.36
CA LEU A 37 -5.02 10.08 -8.48
C LEU A 37 -6.52 9.90 -8.23
N ALA A 38 -6.91 9.46 -7.02
CA ALA A 38 -8.32 9.37 -6.63
C ALA A 38 -9.04 10.72 -6.74
N ALA A 39 -8.40 11.82 -6.34
CA ALA A 39 -8.97 13.16 -6.50
C ALA A 39 -9.12 13.58 -7.97
N VAL A 40 -8.10 13.33 -8.80
CA VAL A 40 -8.11 13.66 -10.24
C VAL A 40 -9.14 12.84 -11.01
N GLU A 41 -9.29 11.56 -10.66
CA GLU A 41 -10.22 10.63 -11.30
C GLU A 41 -11.64 10.69 -10.71
N ASN A 42 -11.89 11.59 -9.76
CA ASN A 42 -13.16 11.70 -9.04
C ASN A 42 -13.61 10.37 -8.38
N GLN A 43 -12.64 9.64 -7.83
CA GLN A 43 -12.86 8.40 -7.08
C GLN A 43 -12.81 8.66 -5.57
N ASN A 44 -13.74 8.07 -4.83
CA ASN A 44 -13.76 8.12 -3.37
C ASN A 44 -12.97 6.96 -2.70
N ASP A 45 -12.36 6.10 -3.51
CA ASP A 45 -11.69 4.89 -3.12
C ASP A 45 -10.43 4.69 -3.97
N ILE A 46 -9.25 4.70 -3.33
CA ILE A 46 -7.97 4.58 -4.05
C ILE A 46 -7.88 3.29 -4.86
N PHE A 47 -8.53 2.21 -4.41
CA PHE A 47 -8.48 0.90 -5.08
C PHE A 47 -9.33 0.83 -6.35
N GLN A 48 -10.18 1.84 -6.60
CA GLN A 48 -10.96 1.98 -7.83
C GLN A 48 -10.30 2.92 -8.84
N THR A 49 -9.16 3.51 -8.50
CA THR A 49 -8.36 4.30 -9.44
C THR A 49 -7.72 3.43 -10.50
N THR A 50 -7.27 4.05 -11.60
CA THR A 50 -6.56 3.36 -12.67
C THR A 50 -5.33 2.58 -12.19
N LEU A 51 -4.71 3.01 -11.08
CA LEU A 51 -3.54 2.36 -10.50
C LEU A 51 -3.82 0.94 -9.98
N PHE A 52 -5.00 0.70 -9.38
CA PHE A 52 -5.30 -0.57 -8.69
C PHE A 52 -6.48 -1.34 -9.29
N ASN A 53 -7.31 -0.71 -10.13
CA ASN A 53 -8.52 -1.32 -10.68
C ASN A 53 -8.24 -2.59 -11.49
N SER A 54 -7.11 -2.68 -12.20
CA SER A 54 -6.71 -3.91 -12.91
C SER A 54 -6.51 -5.09 -11.96
N ILE A 55 -5.83 -4.87 -10.83
CA ILE A 55 -5.58 -5.89 -9.80
C ILE A 55 -6.89 -6.31 -9.14
N VAL A 56 -7.74 -5.33 -8.78
CA VAL A 56 -9.06 -5.61 -8.19
C VAL A 56 -9.91 -6.45 -9.14
N ARG A 57 -9.95 -6.12 -10.43
CA ARG A 57 -10.67 -6.89 -11.45
C ARG A 57 -10.13 -8.30 -11.60
N ALA A 58 -8.81 -8.49 -11.58
CA ALA A 58 -8.23 -9.84 -11.61
C ALA A 58 -8.68 -10.65 -10.39
N ILE A 59 -8.70 -10.05 -9.20
CA ILE A 59 -9.23 -10.72 -8.00
C ILE A 59 -10.71 -11.07 -8.18
N GLU A 60 -11.55 -10.17 -8.70
CA GLU A 60 -12.98 -10.47 -8.97
C GLU A 60 -13.14 -11.62 -9.97
N LEU A 61 -12.39 -11.63 -11.07
CA LEU A 61 -12.44 -12.66 -12.10
C LEU A 61 -11.99 -14.03 -11.56
N THR A 62 -10.91 -14.06 -10.79
CA THR A 62 -10.35 -15.29 -10.23
C THR A 62 -11.21 -15.88 -9.12
N THR A 63 -11.88 -15.04 -8.33
CA THR A 63 -12.67 -15.49 -7.17
C THR A 63 -14.16 -15.63 -7.48
N GLY A 64 -14.65 -15.00 -8.54
CA GLY A 64 -16.08 -14.84 -8.82
C GLY A 64 -16.82 -13.96 -7.81
N LYS A 65 -16.11 -13.29 -6.89
CA LYS A 65 -16.68 -12.41 -5.88
C LYS A 65 -16.64 -10.96 -6.38
N SER A 66 -17.65 -10.17 -6.04
CA SER A 66 -17.67 -8.75 -6.39
C SER A 66 -16.97 -7.88 -5.34
N TYR A 67 -16.28 -6.85 -5.81
CA TYR A 67 -15.62 -5.85 -4.99
C TYR A 67 -16.60 -5.11 -4.09
N ARG A 68 -17.79 -4.78 -4.60
CA ARG A 68 -18.83 -4.07 -3.84
C ARG A 68 -19.15 -4.77 -2.51
N ASN A 69 -19.26 -6.10 -2.52
CA ASN A 69 -19.64 -6.87 -1.34
C ASN A 69 -18.44 -7.35 -0.53
N ASN A 70 -17.22 -7.29 -1.09
CA ASN A 70 -16.02 -7.88 -0.50
C ASN A 70 -14.84 -6.89 -0.44
N SER A 71 -15.14 -5.59 -0.50
CA SER A 71 -14.14 -4.52 -0.67
C SER A 71 -13.03 -4.60 0.35
N ARG A 72 -13.36 -4.83 1.63
CA ARG A 72 -12.36 -4.96 2.69
C ARG A 72 -11.33 -6.05 2.40
N LEU A 73 -11.77 -7.25 2.01
CA LEU A 73 -10.87 -8.37 1.72
C LEU A 73 -10.02 -8.06 0.49
N MET A 74 -10.63 -7.60 -0.60
CA MET A 74 -9.91 -7.30 -1.84
C MET A 74 -8.91 -6.15 -1.69
N ARG A 75 -9.22 -5.14 -0.86
CA ARG A 75 -8.28 -4.06 -0.49
C ARG A 75 -7.05 -4.62 0.23
N ILE A 76 -7.25 -5.53 1.20
CA ILE A 76 -6.14 -6.16 1.92
C ILE A 76 -5.28 -6.99 0.97
N VAL A 77 -5.92 -7.81 0.11
CA VAL A 77 -5.21 -8.62 -0.89
C VAL A 77 -4.37 -7.74 -1.82
N THR A 78 -4.99 -6.71 -2.41
CA THR A 78 -4.34 -5.79 -3.35
C THR A 78 -3.14 -5.09 -2.70
N ASP A 79 -3.36 -4.42 -1.57
CA ASP A 79 -2.33 -3.66 -0.85
C ASP A 79 -1.14 -4.55 -0.46
N HIS A 80 -1.40 -5.73 0.09
CA HIS A 80 -0.35 -6.60 0.59
C HIS A 80 0.45 -7.27 -0.52
N PHE A 81 -0.18 -7.65 -1.63
CA PHE A 81 0.55 -8.22 -2.77
C PHE A 81 1.37 -7.18 -3.51
N VAL A 82 0.85 -5.95 -3.66
CA VAL A 82 1.63 -4.83 -4.20
C VAL A 82 2.86 -4.57 -3.33
N ALA A 83 2.67 -4.42 -2.01
CA ALA A 83 3.79 -4.21 -1.09
C ALA A 83 4.80 -5.38 -1.13
N ALA A 84 4.32 -6.62 -1.12
CA ALA A 84 5.18 -7.80 -1.18
C ALA A 84 5.98 -7.88 -2.50
N ALA A 85 5.37 -7.51 -3.63
CA ALA A 85 6.02 -7.48 -4.93
C ALA A 85 7.19 -6.47 -4.94
N PHE A 86 6.95 -5.23 -4.50
CA PHE A 86 8.00 -4.21 -4.44
C PHE A 86 9.14 -4.55 -3.47
N ILE A 87 8.81 -5.11 -2.30
CA ILE A 87 9.82 -5.56 -1.33
C ILE A 87 10.65 -6.71 -1.91
N THR A 88 10.01 -7.66 -2.59
CA THR A 88 10.70 -8.78 -3.26
C THR A 88 11.60 -8.28 -4.40
N ALA A 89 11.12 -7.33 -5.21
CA ALA A 89 11.89 -6.70 -6.28
C ALA A 89 13.13 -5.95 -5.77
N SER A 90 13.11 -5.52 -4.51
CA SER A 90 14.25 -4.89 -3.82
C SER A 90 15.29 -5.91 -3.31
N GLY A 91 15.13 -7.20 -3.61
CA GLY A 91 16.07 -8.27 -3.24
C GLY A 91 15.79 -8.92 -1.88
N VAL A 92 14.67 -8.61 -1.24
CA VAL A 92 14.31 -9.21 0.06
C VAL A 92 13.60 -10.55 -0.16
N ALA A 93 14.12 -11.61 0.45
CA ALA A 93 13.49 -12.92 0.47
C ALA A 93 12.69 -13.16 1.76
N PRO A 94 11.57 -13.91 1.73
CA PRO A 94 10.81 -14.25 2.93
C PRO A 94 11.66 -15.01 3.95
N SER A 95 11.70 -14.56 5.20
CA SER A 95 12.52 -15.14 6.27
C SER A 95 11.79 -15.07 7.62
N ASN A 96 12.41 -15.57 8.70
CA ASN A 96 11.88 -15.48 10.05
C ASN A 96 12.42 -14.29 10.85
N LYS A 97 13.19 -13.39 10.23
CA LYS A 97 13.84 -12.24 10.89
C LYS A 97 13.74 -10.98 10.05
N GLU A 98 13.73 -9.83 10.72
CA GLU A 98 13.88 -8.50 10.10
C GLU A 98 12.94 -8.26 8.90
N GLN A 99 13.45 -7.70 7.81
CA GLN A 99 12.69 -7.36 6.61
C GLN A 99 12.04 -8.60 5.97
N GLY A 100 12.73 -9.74 5.97
CA GLY A 100 12.20 -10.99 5.45
C GLY A 100 11.00 -11.51 6.25
N TYR A 101 10.95 -11.25 7.56
CA TYR A 101 9.77 -11.56 8.39
C TYR A 101 8.58 -10.68 8.04
N ILE A 102 8.80 -9.38 7.81
CA ILE A 102 7.76 -8.46 7.37
C ILE A 102 7.19 -8.89 6.01
N LEU A 103 8.06 -9.20 5.04
CA LEU A 103 7.65 -9.71 3.74
C LEU A 103 6.80 -10.98 3.87
N ARG A 104 7.27 -11.97 4.66
CA ARG A 104 6.51 -13.19 4.93
C ARG A 104 5.12 -12.87 5.49
N ARG A 105 5.02 -11.92 6.43
CA ARG A 105 3.75 -11.54 7.06
C ARG A 105 2.79 -10.90 6.05
N LEU A 106 3.28 -10.03 5.17
CA LEU A 106 2.48 -9.41 4.12
C LEU A 106 1.93 -10.46 3.16
N ILE A 107 2.79 -11.34 2.64
CA ILE A 107 2.39 -12.44 1.75
C ILE A 107 1.32 -13.31 2.41
N ARG A 108 1.57 -13.77 3.63
CA ARG A 108 0.62 -14.61 4.36
C ARG A 108 -0.72 -13.93 4.56
N ARG A 109 -0.71 -12.66 4.98
CA ARG A 109 -1.94 -11.91 5.22
C ARG A 109 -2.73 -11.65 3.93
N GLY A 110 -2.05 -11.39 2.81
CA GLY A 110 -2.69 -11.32 1.49
C GLY A 110 -3.32 -12.67 1.11
N LEU A 111 -2.58 -13.77 1.23
CA LEU A 111 -3.08 -15.12 0.95
C LEU A 111 -4.26 -15.52 1.84
N ASP A 112 -4.19 -15.26 3.15
CA ASP A 112 -5.27 -15.59 4.10
C ASP A 112 -6.59 -14.90 3.71
N ASN A 113 -6.54 -13.65 3.24
CA ASN A 113 -7.74 -12.92 2.78
C ASN A 113 -8.18 -13.36 1.39
N PHE A 114 -7.24 -13.74 0.51
CA PHE A 114 -7.55 -14.30 -0.79
C PHE A 114 -8.27 -15.65 -0.67
N TYR A 115 -7.87 -16.51 0.26
CA TYR A 115 -8.56 -17.78 0.53
C TYR A 115 -9.94 -17.58 1.17
N GLN A 116 -10.14 -16.52 1.96
CA GLN A 116 -11.49 -16.15 2.43
C GLN A 116 -12.41 -15.70 1.31
N LEU A 117 -11.86 -15.24 0.18
CA LEU A 117 -12.61 -14.98 -1.06
C LEU A 117 -12.83 -16.25 -1.89
N GLU A 118 -12.48 -17.43 -1.38
CA GLU A 118 -12.51 -18.72 -2.08
C GLU A 118 -11.59 -18.76 -3.32
N GLY A 119 -10.59 -17.86 -3.39
CA GLY A 119 -9.59 -17.85 -4.45
C GLY A 119 -8.70 -19.09 -4.42
N LYS A 120 -8.40 -19.66 -5.59
CA LYS A 120 -7.62 -20.92 -5.71
C LYS A 120 -6.27 -20.72 -6.40
N GLU A 121 -6.25 -19.94 -7.48
CA GLU A 121 -5.04 -19.69 -8.26
C GLU A 121 -4.68 -18.20 -8.20
N ILE A 122 -3.48 -17.89 -7.72
CA ILE A 122 -3.02 -16.52 -7.55
C ILE A 122 -2.27 -15.98 -8.78
N THR A 123 -1.79 -16.87 -9.66
CA THR A 123 -0.97 -16.54 -10.82
C THR A 123 -1.54 -15.39 -11.68
N PRO A 124 -2.85 -15.36 -12.01
CA PRO A 124 -3.42 -14.27 -12.81
C PRO A 124 -3.33 -12.88 -12.18
N ILE A 125 -3.14 -12.80 -10.85
CA ILE A 125 -3.01 -11.54 -10.11
C ILE A 125 -1.55 -11.08 -10.09
N LEU A 126 -0.59 -12.01 -10.11
CA LEU A 126 0.85 -11.71 -9.99
C LEU A 126 1.53 -11.39 -11.32
N GLU A 127 0.89 -11.73 -12.45
CA GLU A 127 1.43 -11.52 -13.81
C GLU A 127 0.94 -10.21 -14.47
N LEU A 128 0.22 -9.35 -13.74
CA LEU A 128 -0.21 -8.02 -14.18
C LEU A 128 0.93 -6.99 -14.11
#